data_AF-A0A923YQ13-F1
#
_entry.id   AF-A0A923YQ13-F1
#
_cell.length_a   1.000
_cell.length_b   1.000
_cell.length_c   1.000
_cell.angle_alpha   90.00
_cell.angle_beta   90.00
_cell.angle_gamma   90.00
#
_symmetry.space_group_name_H-M   'P 1'
#
loop_
_entity.id
_entity.type
_entity.pdbx_description
1 polymer ?
#
loop_
_entity_poly.entity_id
_entity_poly.type
_entity_poly.pdbx_seq_one_letter_code
_entity_poly.pdbx_strand_id
1 'polypeptide(L)'
;MFMLRQALVAVAAIVAAPSCAAPTAAFAPEDLFRIVVAKSPAVSPDGRTIAYVRESADIATDRRVKSLWLVEVATGAQHRAGAKRG
;
A
#
# COMPACT_ATOMS: atom_id res chain seq x y z
N MET A 1 -10.65 -47.68 -51.90
CA MET A 1 -9.62 -47.34 -52.91
C MET A 1 -9.51 -45.82 -52.96
N PHE A 2 -8.29 -45.28 -52.79
CA PHE A 2 -7.87 -43.86 -52.71
C PHE A 2 -8.33 -43.07 -51.45
N MET A 3 -7.59 -43.05 -50.35
CA MET A 3 -6.26 -42.45 -50.07
C MET A 3 -6.35 -41.10 -49.33
N LEU A 4 -6.32 -41.23 -48.00
CA LEU A 4 -5.67 -40.39 -47.00
C LEU A 4 -4.60 -39.42 -47.54
N ARG A 5 -4.88 -38.12 -47.66
CA ARG A 5 -3.95 -36.96 -47.63
C ARG A 5 -4.81 -35.73 -47.30
N GLN A 6 -4.58 -34.93 -46.27
CA GLN A 6 -3.51 -33.94 -46.18
C GLN A 6 -3.31 -33.45 -44.74
N ALA A 7 -2.09 -32.98 -44.51
CA ALA A 7 -1.41 -32.74 -43.25
C ALA A 7 -2.11 -31.79 -42.26
N LEU A 8 -1.91 -32.15 -40.99
CA LEU A 8 -2.14 -31.39 -39.77
C LEU A 8 -1.46 -30.00 -39.86
N VAL A 9 -2.23 -28.92 -39.89
CA VAL A 9 -1.70 -27.56 -39.67
C VAL A 9 -1.57 -27.36 -38.17
N ALA A 10 -0.35 -27.52 -37.66
CA ALA A 10 -0.02 -27.15 -36.28
C ALA A 10 0.03 -25.62 -36.18
N VAL A 11 -1.06 -25.00 -35.74
CA VAL A 11 -1.06 -23.59 -35.33
C VAL A 11 -0.33 -23.52 -33.99
N ALA A 12 0.95 -23.14 -34.03
CA ALA A 12 1.70 -22.79 -32.83
C ALA A 12 1.16 -21.45 -32.30
N ALA A 13 0.23 -21.50 -31.35
CA ALA A 13 -0.19 -20.33 -30.60
C ALA A 13 0.97 -19.90 -29.69
N ILE A 14 1.71 -18.87 -30.10
CA ILE A 14 2.64 -18.16 -29.22
C ILE A 14 1.77 -17.45 -28.17
N VAL A 15 1.62 -18.05 -26.99
CA VAL A 15 1.07 -17.36 -25.83
C VAL A 15 2.13 -16.35 -25.39
N ALA A 16 1.97 -15.09 -25.80
CA ALA A 16 2.74 -13.98 -25.24
C ALA A 16 2.27 -13.79 -23.79
N ALA A 17 2.99 -14.38 -22.84
CA ALA A 17 2.76 -14.10 -21.43
C ALA A 17 3.07 -12.61 -21.18
N PRO A 18 2.18 -11.86 -20.51
CA PRO A 18 2.48 -10.49 -20.15
C PRO A 18 3.67 -10.49 -19.20
N SER A 19 4.79 -9.85 -19.56
CA SER A 19 5.87 -9.64 -18.61
C SER A 19 5.38 -8.62 -17.59
N CYS A 20 5.08 -9.08 -16.38
CA CYS A 20 4.86 -8.19 -15.25
C CYS A 20 6.22 -7.61 -14.85
N ALA A 21 6.71 -6.61 -15.59
CA ALA A 21 7.90 -5.87 -15.21
C ALA A 21 7.56 -5.04 -13.96
N ALA A 22 7.99 -5.52 -12.81
CA ALA A 22 7.83 -4.77 -11.56
C ALA A 22 8.69 -3.50 -11.61
N PRO A 23 8.21 -2.37 -11.06
CA PRO A 23 9.02 -1.16 -10.96
C PRO A 23 10.29 -1.45 -10.14
N THR A 24 11.45 -1.21 -10.75
CA THR A 24 12.81 -1.48 -10.21
C THR A 24 13.44 -0.27 -9.54
N ALA A 25 12.64 0.69 -9.05
CA ALA A 25 13.18 1.80 -8.28
C ALA A 25 13.86 1.25 -7.02
N ALA A 26 15.17 1.44 -6.91
CA ALA A 26 15.91 1.10 -5.71
C ALA A 26 15.45 1.99 -4.56
N PHE A 27 15.40 1.43 -3.36
CA PHE A 27 15.13 2.19 -2.14
C PHE A 27 16.25 3.21 -1.93
N ALA A 28 15.89 4.49 -1.91
CA ALA A 28 16.83 5.60 -1.79
C ALA A 28 16.88 6.11 -0.34
N PRO A 29 17.96 6.78 0.09
CA PRO A 29 18.06 7.34 1.45
C PRO A 29 16.87 8.24 1.84
N GLU A 30 16.30 8.97 0.87
CA GLU A 30 15.16 9.87 1.07
C GLU A 30 13.89 9.11 1.48
N ASP A 31 13.78 7.84 1.10
CA ASP A 31 12.63 7.01 1.45
C ASP A 31 12.55 6.72 2.95
N LEU A 32 13.67 6.79 3.68
CA LEU A 32 13.70 6.68 5.15
C LEU A 32 12.83 7.74 5.84
N PHE A 33 12.76 8.94 5.26
CA PHE A 33 11.97 10.04 5.81
C PHE A 33 10.48 9.89 5.50
N ARG A 34 10.13 9.08 4.49
CA ARG A 34 8.73 8.78 4.12
C ARG A 34 8.11 7.69 5.00
N ILE A 35 8.91 7.01 5.81
CA ILE A 35 8.43 5.98 6.73
C ILE A 35 7.54 6.63 7.81
N VAL A 36 6.33 6.09 7.94
CA VAL A 36 5.36 6.45 8.97
C VAL A 36 5.07 5.20 9.79
N VAL A 37 5.14 5.33 11.11
CA VAL A 37 4.90 4.23 12.05
C VAL A 37 3.67 4.52 12.90
N ALA A 38 2.75 3.57 12.96
CA ALA A 38 1.65 3.58 13.93
C ALA A 38 2.08 2.84 15.21
N LYS A 39 1.88 3.45 16.37
CA LYS A 39 2.25 2.90 17.68
C LYS A 39 1.10 3.00 18.67
N SER A 40 1.11 2.10 19.66
CA SER A 40 0.21 2.11 20.82
C SER A 40 -1.28 2.27 20.47
N PRO A 41 -1.85 1.39 19.61
CA PRO A 41 -3.27 1.47 19.29
C PRO A 41 -4.12 1.14 20.53
N ALA A 42 -5.19 1.91 20.72
CA ALA A 42 -6.22 1.66 21.73
C ALA A 42 -7.60 1.80 21.10
N VAL A 43 -8.46 0.80 21.33
CA VAL A 43 -9.83 0.78 20.80
C VAL A 43 -10.77 1.39 21.83
N SER A 44 -11.74 2.19 21.39
CA SER A 44 -12.80 2.72 22.25
C SER A 44 -13.69 1.59 22.79
N PRO A 45 -14.32 1.74 23.98
CA PRO A 45 -15.19 0.70 24.54
C PRO A 45 -16.36 0.29 23.64
N ASP A 46 -16.87 1.21 22.82
CA ASP A 46 -17.93 0.97 21.85
C ASP A 46 -17.43 0.39 20.51
N GLY A 47 -16.11 0.22 20.35
CA GLY A 47 -15.47 -0.33 19.16
C GLY A 47 -15.49 0.58 17.92
N ARG A 48 -16.00 1.81 18.02
CA ARG A 48 -16.20 2.68 16.85
C ARG A 48 -14.97 3.49 16.46
N THR A 49 -14.05 3.71 17.38
CA THR A 49 -12.88 4.56 17.17
C THR A 49 -11.62 3.87 17.67
N ILE A 50 -10.51 4.02 16.94
CA ILE A 50 -9.18 3.62 17.41
C ILE A 50 -8.32 4.88 17.54
N ALA A 51 -7.71 5.05 18.71
CA ALA A 51 -6.68 6.05 18.95
C ALA A 51 -5.30 5.43 18.75
N TYR A 52 -4.39 6.11 18.07
CA TYR A 52 -3.01 5.64 17.89
C TYR A 52 -2.02 6.81 17.76
N VAL A 53 -0.75 6.54 18.06
CA VAL A 53 0.33 7.50 17.85
C VAL A 53 0.90 7.29 16.44
N ARG A 54 0.87 8.33 15.62
CA ARG A 54 1.55 8.37 14.33
C ARG A 54 2.90 9.05 14.49
N GLU A 55 3.97 8.35 14.13
CA GLU A 55 5.35 8.84 14.17
C GLU A 55 5.91 8.95 12.73
N SER A 56 6.49 10.10 12.40
CA SER A 56 7.14 10.37 11.11
C SER A 56 8.42 11.18 11.30
N ALA A 57 9.24 11.31 10.25
CA ALA A 57 10.36 12.25 10.29
C ALA A 57 9.93 13.65 9.81
N ASP A 58 10.50 14.68 10.43
CA ASP A 58 10.58 16.03 9.91
C ASP A 58 11.97 16.22 9.30
N ILE A 59 12.01 16.37 7.98
CA ILE A 59 13.25 16.48 7.20
C ILE A 59 13.97 17.80 7.50
N ALA A 60 13.23 18.88 7.72
CA ALA A 60 13.82 20.20 7.91
C ALA A 60 14.55 20.32 9.25
N THR A 61 14.06 19.62 10.27
CA THR A 61 14.60 19.68 11.64
C THR A 61 15.37 18.44 12.06
N ASP A 62 15.43 17.41 11.22
CA ASP A 62 16.00 16.09 11.51
C ASP A 62 15.46 15.49 12.82
N ARG A 63 14.13 15.52 12.98
CA ARG A 63 13.45 15.04 14.20
C ARG A 63 12.37 14.01 13.90
N ARG A 64 12.12 13.12 14.84
CA ARG A 64 10.91 12.29 14.87
C ARG A 64 9.76 13.08 15.48
N VAL A 65 8.69 13.27 14.72
CA VAL A 65 7.47 13.94 15.15
C VAL A 65 6.40 12.91 15.47
N LYS A 66 5.76 13.05 16.63
CA LYS A 66 4.66 12.19 17.08
C LYS A 66 3.37 12.99 17.14
N SER A 67 2.27 12.39 16.75
CA SER A 67 0.94 12.98 16.85
C SER A 67 -0.09 11.92 17.19
N LEU A 68 -1.09 12.28 17.99
CA LEU A 68 -2.23 11.41 18.24
C LEU A 68 -3.22 11.50 17.07
N TRP A 69 -3.68 10.35 16.61
CA TRP A 69 -4.65 10.21 15.54
C TRP A 69 -5.82 9.36 16.01
N LEU A 70 -7.00 9.70 15.49
CA LEU A 70 -8.22 8.93 15.64
C LEU A 70 -8.61 8.39 14.27
N VAL A 71 -9.00 7.11 14.22
CA VAL A 71 -9.62 6.48 13.05
C VAL A 71 -11.01 5.97 13.40
N GLU A 72 -11.99 6.28 12.56
CA GLU A 72 -13.31 5.67 12.62
C GLU A 72 -13.25 4.26 12.01
N VAL A 73 -13.72 3.26 12.74
CA VAL A 73 -13.63 1.86 12.32
C VAL A 73 -14.49 1.54 11.09
N ALA A 74 -15.68 2.14 10.99
CA ALA A 74 -16.61 1.83 9.91
C ALA A 74 -16.14 2.35 8.54
N THR A 75 -15.53 3.53 8.51
CA THR A 75 -15.16 4.23 7.26
C THR A 75 -13.66 4.25 7.01
N GLY A 76 -12.85 4.03 8.04
CA GLY A 76 -11.40 4.26 7.99
C GLY A 76 -11.02 5.75 7.99
N ALA A 77 -11.96 6.68 8.13
CA ALA A 77 -11.68 8.10 8.16
C ALA A 77 -10.75 8.45 9.34
N GLN A 78 -9.69 9.22 9.08
CA GLN A 78 -8.66 9.53 10.08
C GLN A 78 -8.48 11.03 10.26
N HIS A 79 -8.23 11.47 11.49
CA HIS A 79 -7.86 12.84 11.76
C HIS A 79 -6.89 12.95 12.94
N ARG A 80 -6.04 13.97 12.90
CA ARG A 80 -5.16 14.31 14.02
C ARG A 80 -6.00 14.84 15.18
N ALA A 81 -5.84 14.25 16.36
CA ALA A 81 -6.49 14.74 17.56
C ALA A 81 -5.99 16.17 17.89
N GLY A 82 -6.91 17.08 18.19
CA GLY A 82 -6.61 18.49 18.48
C GLY A 82 -6.50 19.40 17.26
N ALA A 83 -6.57 18.90 16.03
CA ALA A 83 -6.84 19.75 14.88
C ALA A 83 -8.32 20.18 14.94
N LYS A 84 -8.61 21.49 14.82
CA LYS A 84 -10.00 21.96 14.72
C LYS A 84 -10.64 21.27 13.51
N ARG A 85 -11.79 20.60 13.73
CA ARG A 85 -12.64 20.15 12.64
C ARG A 85 -13.15 21.40 11.93
N GLY A 86 -12.74 21.56 10.67
CA GLY A 86 -13.36 22.51 9.76
C GLY A 86 -14.76 22.05 9.37
#